data_AF-I7BJA3-F1
#
_entry.id   AF-I7BJA3-F1
#
_cell.length_a   1.000
_cell.length_b   1.000
_cell.length_c   1.000
_cell.angle_alpha   90.00
_cell.angle_beta   90.00
_cell.angle_gamma   90.00
#
_symmetry.space_group_name_H-M   'P 1'
#
loop_
_entity.id
_entity.type
_entity.pdbx_description
1 polymer ?
#
loop_
_entity_poly.entity_id
_entity_poly.type
_entity_poly.pdbx_seq_one_letter_code
_entity_poly.pdbx_strand_id
1 'polypeptide(L)'
;MHEDETRATSAPGELYGLSTLFSKASQYCEQQHDDWYILSAKHHLLESDGPPIEPDDETRTGSRVGQKRDWSKEAFEQLESPGLLESDTVLVFHAGKAYYEELLPMLEETEVTVRFRVEGLIFGE
;
A
#
# COMPACT_ATOMS: atom_id res chain seq x y z
N MET A 1 36.23 -13.74 7.52
CA MET A 1 34.84 -13.67 7.98
C MET A 1 34.30 -12.42 7.31
N HIS A 2 33.77 -12.55 6.09
CA HIS A 2 33.09 -11.40 5.48
C HIS A 2 31.80 -11.24 6.27
N GLU A 3 31.66 -10.09 6.90
CA GLU A 3 30.43 -9.66 7.54
C GLU A 3 29.33 -9.79 6.49
N ASP A 4 28.43 -10.73 6.74
CA ASP A 4 27.17 -10.86 6.03
C ASP A 4 26.46 -9.54 6.29
N GLU A 5 26.56 -8.61 5.34
CA GLU A 5 25.75 -7.40 5.30
C GLU A 5 24.32 -7.87 5.01
N THR A 6 23.70 -8.50 6.01
CA THR A 6 22.29 -8.84 6.02
C THR A 6 21.57 -7.54 5.72
N ARG A 7 21.01 -7.42 4.51
CA ARG A 7 19.90 -6.49 4.24
C ARG A 7 18.92 -6.69 5.38
N ALA A 8 18.89 -5.78 6.33
CA ALA A 8 18.06 -5.92 7.52
C ALA A 8 16.61 -5.97 7.04
N THR A 9 15.95 -7.11 7.27
CA THR A 9 14.53 -7.25 7.03
C THR A 9 13.81 -6.67 8.24
N SER A 10 12.91 -5.71 7.98
CA SER A 10 12.12 -5.04 9.02
C SER A 10 10.65 -5.13 8.66
N ALA A 11 9.77 -4.92 9.64
CA ALA A 11 8.34 -4.80 9.38
C ALA A 11 8.10 -3.72 8.31
N PRO A 12 7.11 -3.90 7.42
CA PRO A 12 6.85 -2.96 6.33
C PRO A 12 6.72 -1.51 6.81
N GLY A 13 5.99 -1.27 7.91
CA GLY A 13 5.82 0.06 8.46
C GLY A 13 7.12 0.71 8.93
N GLU A 14 8.03 -0.06 9.51
CA GLU A 14 9.35 0.41 9.96
C GLU A 14 10.29 0.65 8.77
N LEU A 15 10.28 -0.27 7.80
CA LEU A 15 11.13 -0.21 6.62
C LEU A 15 10.82 1.02 5.76
N TYR A 16 9.54 1.25 5.44
CA TYR A 16 9.14 2.45 4.71
C TYR A 16 9.15 3.71 5.59
N GLY A 17 9.02 3.56 6.91
CA GLY A 17 9.12 4.63 7.91
C GLY A 17 10.47 5.35 7.95
N LEU A 18 11.51 4.81 7.32
CA LEU A 18 12.79 5.51 7.12
C LEU A 18 12.66 6.76 6.23
N SER A 19 11.65 6.81 5.36
CA SER A 19 11.33 8.01 4.58
C SER A 19 10.53 9.00 5.43
N THR A 20 11.04 10.22 5.61
CA THR A 20 10.36 11.31 6.35
C THR A 20 8.92 11.53 5.89
N LEU A 21 8.70 11.36 4.58
CA LEU A 21 7.41 11.54 3.95
C LEU A 21 6.43 10.42 4.32
N PHE A 22 6.90 9.19 4.23
CA PHE A 22 6.12 8.01 4.56
C PHE A 22 5.84 7.95 6.06
N SER A 23 6.85 8.24 6.90
CA SER A 23 6.71 8.29 8.36
C SER A 23 5.60 9.23 8.82
N LYS A 24 5.45 10.39 8.18
CA LYS A 24 4.35 11.32 8.49
C LYS A 24 3.00 10.78 8.04
N ALA A 25 2.94 10.17 6.86
CA ALA A 25 1.71 9.57 6.35
C ALA A 25 1.27 8.37 7.20
N SER A 26 2.20 7.46 7.54
CA SER A 26 1.91 6.30 8.39
C SER A 26 1.48 6.72 9.79
N GLN A 27 2.18 7.66 10.42
CA GLN A 27 1.76 8.21 11.72
C GLN A 27 0.38 8.86 11.66
N TYR A 28 0.04 9.53 10.55
CA TYR A 28 -1.31 10.08 10.36
C TYR A 28 -2.34 8.96 10.26
N CYS A 29 -2.08 7.93 9.45
CA CYS A 29 -2.99 6.80 9.30
C CYS A 29 -3.21 6.06 10.62
N GLU A 30 -2.15 5.77 11.37
CA GLU A 30 -2.23 5.10 12.68
C GLU A 30 -3.00 5.91 13.73
N GLN A 31 -3.02 7.24 13.62
CA GLN A 31 -3.76 8.11 14.55
C GLN A 31 -5.20 8.37 14.12
N GLN A 32 -5.56 8.16 12.86
CA GLN A 32 -6.85 8.59 12.29
C GLN A 32 -7.71 7.43 11.77
N HIS A 33 -7.11 6.26 11.56
CA HIS A 33 -7.75 5.06 11.04
C HIS A 33 -7.50 3.89 11.98
N ASP A 34 -8.44 2.94 11.99
CA ASP A 34 -8.33 1.73 12.81
C ASP A 34 -7.16 0.85 12.33
N ASP A 35 -7.04 0.67 11.01
CA ASP A 35 -5.99 -0.10 10.37
C ASP A 35 -5.41 0.64 9.16
N TRP A 36 -4.15 0.34 8.82
CA TRP A 36 -3.49 0.91 7.64
C TRP A 36 -2.56 -0.10 6.97
N TYR A 37 -2.53 -0.01 5.64
CA TYR A 37 -1.81 -0.93 4.77
C TYR A 37 -0.90 -0.17 3.83
N ILE A 38 0.16 -0.83 3.38
CA ILE A 38 1.16 -0.29 2.47
C ILE A 38 0.97 -0.92 1.11
N LEU A 39 0.70 -0.09 0.11
CA LEU A 39 0.63 -0.53 -1.28
C LEU A 39 2.06 -0.58 -1.87
N SER A 40 2.61 -1.78 -1.98
CA SER A 40 3.95 -2.03 -2.51
C SER A 40 3.88 -2.49 -3.97
N ALA A 41 4.75 -1.94 -4.83
CA ALA A 41 4.83 -2.35 -6.23
C ALA A 41 5.16 -3.84 -6.38
N LYS A 42 5.97 -4.38 -5.47
CA LYS A 42 6.45 -5.76 -5.50
C LYS A 42 5.57 -6.71 -4.70
N HIS A 43 5.10 -6.26 -3.54
CA HIS A 43 4.38 -7.11 -2.59
C HIS A 43 2.86 -6.93 -2.62
N HIS A 44 2.34 -5.99 -3.41
CA HIS A 44 0.92 -5.68 -3.54
C HIS A 44 0.36 -4.93 -2.32
N LEU A 45 -0.16 -5.64 -1.33
CA LEU A 45 -0.64 -5.10 -0.07
C LEU A 45 0.21 -5.67 1.07
N LEU A 46 0.71 -4.79 1.93
CA LEU A 46 1.44 -5.17 3.12
C LEU A 46 0.77 -4.59 4.34
N GLU A 47 0.59 -5.41 5.35
CA GLU A 47 0.24 -4.96 6.69
C GLU A 47 1.41 -4.18 7.29
N SER A 48 1.10 -3.11 8.02
CA SER A 48 2.11 -2.28 8.69
C SER A 48 2.98 -3.08 9.65
N ASP A 49 2.35 -3.97 10.43
CA ASP A 49 2.96 -4.93 11.36
C ASP A 49 3.16 -6.32 10.72
N GLY A 50 3.10 -6.40 9.39
CA GLY A 50 3.27 -7.64 8.66
C GLY A 50 4.66 -8.26 8.80
N PRO A 51 4.87 -9.47 8.23
CA PRO A 51 6.16 -10.15 8.29
C PRO A 51 7.28 -9.28 7.70
N PRO A 52 8.50 -9.38 8.23
CA PRO A 52 9.60 -8.52 7.82
C PRO A 52 9.96 -8.76 6.36
N ILE A 53 10.09 -7.66 5.60
CA ILE A 53 10.38 -7.68 4.18
C ILE A 53 11.78 -7.11 3.90
N GLU A 54 12.33 -7.47 2.75
CA GLU A 54 13.56 -6.85 2.27
C GLU A 54 13.29 -5.47 1.67
N PRO A 55 14.22 -4.51 1.85
CA PRO A 55 14.09 -3.20 1.22
C PRO A 55 14.13 -3.34 -0.29
N ASP A 56 13.16 -2.68 -0.93
CA ASP A 56 12.99 -2.72 -2.37
C ASP A 56 12.89 -1.29 -2.92
N ASP A 57 13.77 -0.97 -3.88
CA ASP A 57 13.82 0.32 -4.56
C ASP A 57 12.95 0.32 -5.84
N GLU A 58 12.22 -0.75 -6.16
CA GLU A 58 11.43 -0.80 -7.39
C GLU A 58 10.14 0.00 -7.26
N THR A 59 10.14 1.16 -7.91
CA THR A 59 8.94 1.96 -8.10
C THR A 59 8.09 1.40 -9.24
N ARG A 60 6.77 1.29 -9.04
CA ARG A 60 5.77 0.84 -10.05
C ARG A 60 5.62 1.77 -11.28
N THR A 61 6.53 2.72 -11.47
CA THR A 61 6.57 3.72 -12.54
C THR A 61 7.09 3.10 -13.83
N GLY A 62 6.25 2.30 -14.50
CA GLY A 62 6.55 1.81 -15.84
C GLY A 62 5.87 0.51 -16.26
N SER A 63 5.19 -0.18 -15.33
CA SER A 63 4.52 -1.44 -15.65
C SER A 63 3.41 -1.24 -16.68
N ARG A 64 3.36 -2.14 -17.67
CA ARG A 64 2.31 -2.15 -18.71
C ARG A 64 0.94 -2.29 -18.04
N VAL A 65 -0.12 -1.78 -18.68
CA VAL A 65 -1.50 -1.86 -18.18
C VAL A 65 -1.89 -3.29 -17.75
N GLY A 66 -1.49 -4.32 -18.52
CA GLY A 66 -1.71 -5.72 -18.15
C GLY A 66 -1.11 -6.08 -16.78
N GLN A 67 0.15 -5.73 -16.55
CA GLN A 67 0.83 -5.98 -15.27
C GLN A 67 0.20 -5.21 -14.12
N LYS A 68 -0.27 -3.97 -14.34
CA LYS A 68 -0.99 -3.22 -13.31
C LYS A 68 -2.30 -3.92 -12.94
N ARG A 69 -3.00 -4.50 -13.93
CA ARG A 69 -4.25 -5.20 -13.70
C ARG A 69 -4.05 -6.50 -12.94
N ASP A 70 -3.05 -7.30 -13.32
CA ASP A 70 -2.69 -8.53 -12.59
C ASP A 70 -2.27 -8.18 -11.16
N TRP A 71 -1.42 -7.17 -10.98
CA TRP A 71 -1.07 -6.65 -9.65
C TRP A 71 -2.30 -6.23 -8.85
N SER A 72 -3.26 -5.54 -9.49
CA SER A 72 -4.46 -5.06 -8.78
C SER A 72 -5.39 -6.19 -8.38
N LYS A 73 -5.43 -7.30 -9.11
CA LYS A 73 -6.17 -8.48 -8.69
C LYS A 73 -5.58 -9.09 -7.42
N GLU A 74 -4.26 -9.29 -7.40
CA GLU A 74 -3.57 -9.82 -6.22
C GLU A 74 -3.78 -8.90 -5.00
N ALA A 75 -3.66 -7.58 -5.19
CA ALA A 75 -3.93 -6.61 -4.12
C ALA A 75 -5.40 -6.66 -3.66
N PHE A 76 -6.35 -6.85 -4.58
CA PHE A 76 -7.77 -6.97 -4.26
C PHE A 76 -8.04 -8.24 -3.44
N GLU A 77 -7.48 -9.38 -3.83
CA GLU A 77 -7.61 -10.64 -3.07
C GLU A 77 -7.03 -10.51 -1.65
N GLN A 78 -5.93 -9.77 -1.50
CA GLN A 78 -5.34 -9.47 -0.19
C GLN A 78 -6.18 -8.51 0.65
N LEU A 79 -7.00 -7.66 0.05
CA LEU A 79 -8.01 -6.86 0.77
C LEU A 79 -9.23 -7.70 1.14
N GLU A 80 -9.67 -8.60 0.25
CA GLU A 80 -10.84 -9.45 0.47
C GLU A 80 -10.59 -10.49 1.58
N SER A 81 -9.40 -11.10 1.60
CA SER A 81 -9.01 -12.15 2.54
C SER A 81 -9.26 -11.80 4.03
N PRO A 82 -8.82 -10.65 4.54
CA PRO A 82 -9.12 -10.21 5.91
C PRO A 82 -10.53 -9.62 6.10
N GLY A 83 -11.35 -9.51 5.06
CA GLY A 83 -12.69 -8.91 5.14
C GLY A 83 -12.71 -7.38 5.01
N LEU A 84 -11.70 -6.75 4.41
CA LEU A 84 -11.65 -5.29 4.26
C LEU A 84 -12.59 -4.76 3.17
N LEU A 85 -13.27 -5.64 2.44
CA LEU A 85 -14.20 -5.31 1.37
C LEU A 85 -15.67 -5.40 1.81
N GLU A 86 -15.93 -5.45 3.11
CA GLU A 86 -17.28 -5.44 3.68
C GLU A 86 -17.91 -4.04 3.68
N SER A 87 -19.24 -3.99 3.74
CA SER A 87 -20.03 -2.75 3.67
C SER A 87 -19.81 -1.78 4.84
N ASP A 88 -19.36 -2.28 5.99
CA ASP A 88 -19.01 -1.47 7.16
C ASP A 88 -17.60 -0.85 7.03
N THR A 89 -16.81 -1.27 6.04
CA THR A 89 -15.42 -0.83 5.86
C THR A 89 -15.33 0.36 4.90
N VAL A 90 -14.49 1.34 5.27
CA VAL A 90 -14.18 2.50 4.45
C VAL A 90 -12.70 2.48 4.05
N LEU A 91 -12.44 2.18 2.78
CA LEU A 91 -11.08 2.22 2.24
C LEU A 91 -10.70 3.65 1.85
N VAL A 92 -9.70 4.19 2.54
CA VAL A 92 -9.16 5.52 2.24
C VAL A 92 -7.82 5.39 1.51
N PHE A 93 -7.78 5.75 0.24
CA PHE A 93 -6.55 5.72 -0.55
C PHE A 93 -5.73 7.00 -0.34
N HIS A 94 -4.54 6.83 0.23
CA HIS A 94 -3.48 7.85 0.38
C HIS A 94 -2.35 7.68 -0.66
N ALA A 95 -2.62 6.97 -1.76
CA ALA A 95 -1.65 6.68 -2.81
C ALA A 95 -1.99 7.41 -4.11
N GLY A 96 -1.03 7.52 -5.02
CA GLY A 96 -1.24 8.10 -6.34
C GLY A 96 -2.18 7.25 -7.22
N LYS A 97 -2.83 7.89 -8.19
CA LYS A 97 -3.81 7.26 -9.11
C LYS A 97 -3.35 5.93 -9.71
N ALA A 98 -2.07 5.82 -10.04
CA ALA A 98 -1.49 4.60 -10.60
C ALA A 98 -1.69 3.34 -9.75
N TYR A 99 -1.91 3.47 -8.44
CA TYR A 99 -2.12 2.33 -7.52
C TYR A 99 -3.57 1.89 -7.44
N TYR A 100 -4.51 2.83 -7.43
CA TYR A 100 -5.93 2.53 -7.25
C TYR A 100 -6.73 2.51 -8.56
N GLU A 101 -6.22 3.05 -9.67
CA GLU A 101 -6.96 3.15 -10.95
C GLU A 101 -7.50 1.80 -11.44
N GLU A 102 -6.70 0.75 -11.33
CA GLU A 102 -7.10 -0.61 -11.74
C GLU A 102 -7.86 -1.34 -10.62
N LEU A 103 -7.74 -0.92 -9.36
CA LEU A 103 -8.51 -1.45 -8.23
C LEU A 103 -9.95 -0.96 -8.25
N LEU A 104 -10.18 0.29 -8.67
CA LEU A 104 -11.51 0.91 -8.69
C LEU A 104 -12.61 0.04 -9.27
N PRO A 105 -12.49 -0.48 -10.52
CA PRO A 105 -13.56 -1.29 -11.09
C PRO A 105 -13.85 -2.55 -10.28
N MET A 106 -12.87 -3.12 -9.58
CA MET A 106 -13.08 -4.31 -8.73
C MET A 106 -13.75 -3.94 -7.40
N LEU A 107 -13.33 -2.82 -6.80
CA LEU A 107 -13.94 -2.31 -5.56
C LEU A 107 -15.38 -1.83 -5.78
N GLU A 108 -15.70 -1.28 -6.96
CA GLU A 108 -17.06 -0.91 -7.34
C GLU A 108 -18.01 -2.11 -7.47
N GLU A 109 -17.48 -3.32 -7.65
CA GLU A 109 -18.28 -4.56 -7.61
C GLU A 109 -18.52 -5.07 -6.18
N THR A 110 -17.91 -4.46 -5.17
CA THR A 110 -18.07 -4.81 -3.75
C THR A 110 -18.93 -3.79 -3.01
N GLU A 111 -19.31 -4.12 -1.77
CA GLU A 111 -20.11 -3.23 -0.93
C GLU A 111 -19.27 -2.20 -0.17
N VAL A 112 -17.94 -2.22 -0.32
CA VAL A 112 -17.01 -1.36 0.41
C VAL A 112 -17.14 0.10 0.01
N THR A 113 -16.97 1.02 0.98
CA THR A 113 -16.95 2.44 0.68
C THR A 113 -15.54 2.90 0.35
N VAL A 114 -15.28 3.31 -0.89
CA VAL A 114 -13.99 3.89 -1.28
C VAL A 114 -13.99 5.42 -1.10
N ARG A 115 -12.90 5.94 -0.52
CA ARG A 115 -12.62 7.36 -0.36
C ARG A 115 -11.22 7.67 -0.86
N PHE A 116 -11.07 8.81 -1.51
CA PHE A 116 -9.77 9.33 -1.93
C PHE A 116 -9.49 10.57 -1.12
N ARG A 117 -8.42 10.55 -0.32
CA ARG A 117 -7.89 11.78 0.25
C ARG A 117 -6.94 12.40 -0.78
N VAL A 118 -7.54 13.01 -1.81
CA VAL A 118 -6.85 13.95 -2.71
C VAL A 118 -6.67 15.29 -2.00
N GLU A 119 -6.11 15.29 -0.79
CA GLU A 119 -5.46 16.49 -0.31
C GLU A 119 -4.08 16.49 -0.94
N GLY A 120 -3.93 17.27 -2.01
CA GLY A 120 -2.83 18.22 -2.15
C GLY A 120 -1.42 17.76 -1.77
N LEU A 121 -1.11 16.46 -1.77
CA LEU A 121 0.23 15.91 -1.83
C LEU A 121 0.65 16.03 -3.29
N ILE A 122 0.72 17.29 -3.73
CA ILE A 122 1.89 17.75 -4.47
C ILE A 122 3.05 17.30 -3.56
N PHE A 123 3.54 16.08 -3.78
CA PHE A 123 4.89 15.74 -3.40
C PHE A 123 5.73 16.69 -4.26
N GLY A 124 6.00 17.87 -3.69
CA GLY A 124 6.72 18.94 -4.35
C GLY A 124 8.10 18.45 -4.73
N GLU A 125 8.41 18.64 -6.01
CA GLU A 125 9.72 18.71 -6.69
C GLU A 125 10.86 17.80 -6.25
#